data_AF-A0A9W6TWR7-F1
#
_entry.id   AF-A0A9W6TWR7-F1
#
_cell.length_a   1.000
_cell.length_b   1.000
_cell.length_c   1.000
_cell.angle_alpha   90.00
_cell.angle_beta   90.00
_cell.angle_gamma   90.00
#
_symmetry.space_group_name_H-M   'P 1'
#
loop_
_entity.id
_entity.type
_entity.pdbx_description
1 polymer ?
#
loop_
_entity_poly.entity_id
_entity_poly.type
_entity_poly.pdbx_seq_one_letter_code
_entity_poly.pdbx_strand_id
1 'polypeptide(L)'
;MLSTHVSVIGLHWKTDETRVRKVFSAYGQLEQAKLVTPDHSSTHLWASLVYATFDEALEAVSEMNGQELDGRLLRVSIVDPPAEGEPAVAAK
;
A
#
# COMPACT_ATOMS: atom_id res chain seq x y z
N MET A 1 -11.24 -12.89 -9.92
CA MET A 1 -11.86 -12.01 -8.90
C MET A 1 -11.08 -10.71 -8.93
N LEU A 2 -11.77 -9.57 -8.93
CA LEU A 2 -11.13 -8.26 -8.95
C LEU A 2 -10.91 -7.83 -7.51
N SER A 3 -9.65 -7.66 -7.09
CA SER A 3 -9.29 -7.37 -5.70
C SER A 3 -9.05 -5.87 -5.52
N THR A 4 -9.74 -5.25 -4.56
CA THR A 4 -9.59 -3.81 -4.23
C THR A 4 -8.47 -3.52 -3.24
N HIS A 5 -7.72 -4.56 -2.85
CA HIS A 5 -6.64 -4.48 -1.87
C HIS A 5 -5.33 -4.19 -2.58
N VAL A 6 -4.61 -3.19 -2.08
CA VAL A 6 -3.35 -2.70 -2.65
C VAL A 6 -2.28 -2.76 -1.58
N SER A 7 -1.17 -3.42 -1.90
CA SER A 7 0.02 -3.44 -1.05
C SER A 7 1.07 -2.49 -1.61
N VAL A 8 1.66 -1.70 -0.71
CA VAL A 8 2.69 -0.70 -0.98
C VAL A 8 3.94 -1.07 -0.20
N ILE A 9 5.04 -1.26 -0.90
CA ILE A 9 6.35 -1.66 -0.35
C ILE A 9 7.38 -0.61 -0.74
N GLY A 10 8.36 -0.35 0.14
CA GLY A 10 9.46 0.58 -0.14
C GLY A 10 9.25 1.99 0.40
N LEU A 11 8.27 2.18 1.28
CA LEU A 11 8.02 3.46 1.93
C LEU A 11 9.19 3.85 2.84
N HIS A 12 9.41 5.15 2.98
CA HIS A 12 10.43 5.68 3.87
C HIS A 12 10.03 5.43 5.34
N TRP A 13 11.00 5.18 6.23
CA TRP A 13 10.75 4.91 7.65
C TRP A 13 10.12 6.10 8.42
N LYS A 14 10.18 7.29 7.83
CA LYS A 14 9.50 8.50 8.33
C LYS A 14 8.10 8.70 7.71
N THR A 15 7.66 7.82 6.83
CA THR A 15 6.35 7.95 6.18
C THR A 15 5.26 7.44 7.11
N ASP A 16 4.33 8.31 7.49
CA ASP A 16 3.18 7.94 8.31
C ASP A 16 1.97 7.50 7.47
N GLU A 17 1.04 6.79 8.11
CA GLU A 17 -0.24 6.40 7.50
C GLU A 17 -1.01 7.59 6.93
N THR A 18 -0.99 8.75 7.61
CA THR A 18 -1.65 9.96 7.11
C THR A 18 -1.04 10.45 5.79
N ARG A 19 0.28 10.31 5.64
CA ARG A 19 1.01 10.68 4.42
C ARG A 19 0.64 9.74 3.28
N VAL A 20 0.67 8.42 3.54
CA VAL A 20 0.25 7.40 2.58
C VAL A 20 -1.19 7.67 2.15
N ARG A 21 -2.12 7.75 3.10
CA ARG A 21 -3.52 8.03 2.82
C ARG A 21 -3.70 9.29 1.97
N LYS A 22 -3.00 10.37 2.28
CA LYS A 22 -3.10 11.62 1.52
C LYS A 22 -2.60 11.48 0.07
N VAL A 23 -1.48 10.78 -0.15
CA VAL A 23 -0.93 10.56 -1.49
C VAL A 23 -1.85 9.65 -2.29
N PHE A 24 -2.30 8.56 -1.69
CA PHE A 24 -3.13 7.56 -2.35
C PHE A 24 -4.59 8.01 -2.52
N SER A 25 -5.10 8.91 -1.68
CA SER A 25 -6.42 9.55 -1.86
C SER A 25 -6.53 10.42 -3.11
N ALA A 26 -5.41 10.79 -3.74
CA ALA A 26 -5.44 11.53 -4.99
C ALA A 26 -5.89 10.67 -6.18
N TYR A 27 -5.71 9.35 -6.08
CA TYR A 27 -6.02 8.39 -7.15
C TYR A 27 -7.35 7.67 -6.94
N GLY A 28 -7.92 7.71 -5.72
CA GLY A 28 -9.21 7.10 -5.43
C GLY A 28 -9.62 7.19 -3.97
N GLN A 29 -10.81 6.67 -3.67
CA GLN A 29 -11.35 6.62 -2.33
C GLN A 29 -10.81 5.41 -1.57
N LEU A 30 -9.99 5.70 -0.55
CA LEU A 30 -9.48 4.72 0.39
C LEU A 30 -10.50 4.44 1.50
N GLU A 31 -11.02 3.23 1.53
CA GLU A 31 -11.85 2.70 2.61
C GLU A 31 -11.00 2.41 3.85
N GLN A 32 -9.82 1.81 3.64
CA GLN A 32 -8.91 1.45 4.72
C GLN A 32 -7.46 1.72 4.33
N ALA A 33 -6.69 2.27 5.27
CA ALA A 33 -5.25 2.41 5.14
C ALA A 33 -4.61 1.92 6.43
N LYS A 34 -3.61 1.04 6.31
CA LYS A 34 -2.87 0.51 7.45
C LYS A 34 -1.39 0.47 7.12
N LEU A 35 -0.59 1.14 7.94
CA LEU A 35 0.86 1.05 7.86
C LEU A 35 1.37 -0.17 8.64
N VAL A 36 2.29 -0.92 8.05
CA VAL A 36 2.92 -2.10 8.63
C VAL A 36 4.43 -1.88 8.69
N THR A 37 4.96 -1.94 9.90
CA THR A 37 6.39 -1.82 10.17
C THR A 37 6.95 -3.20 10.46
N PRO A 38 7.87 -3.75 9.63
CA PRO A 38 8.53 -5.01 9.95
C PRO A 38 9.49 -4.86 11.13
N ASP A 39 9.33 -5.73 12.13
CA ASP A 39 10.13 -5.74 13.37
C ASP A 39 11.64 -5.99 13.13
N HIS A 40 11.97 -6.74 12.07
CA HIS A 40 13.32 -7.22 11.80
C HIS A 40 14.10 -6.40 10.75
N SER A 41 13.49 -5.39 10.13
CA SER A 41 14.16 -4.57 9.11
C SER A 41 13.61 -3.15 9.08
N SER A 42 14.08 -2.31 10.00
CA SER A 42 13.78 -0.86 10.09
C SER A 42 14.21 -0.02 8.87
N THR A 43 14.55 -0.65 7.75
CA THR A 43 15.01 0.07 6.58
C THR A 43 13.84 0.63 5.79
N HIS A 44 12.70 -0.05 5.69
CA HIS A 44 11.56 0.39 4.86
C HIS A 44 10.22 -0.05 5.47
N LEU A 45 9.20 0.78 5.27
CA LEU A 45 7.85 0.50 5.72
C LEU A 45 7.03 -0.11 4.61
N TRP A 46 5.97 -0.80 5.02
CA TRP A 46 4.95 -1.36 4.14
C TRP A 46 3.61 -0.73 4.48
N ALA A 47 2.69 -0.68 3.54
CA ALA A 47 1.33 -0.25 3.79
C ALA A 47 0.35 -1.12 3.00
N SER A 48 -0.75 -1.46 3.64
CA SER A 48 -1.90 -2.11 3.02
C SER A 48 -3.03 -1.10 2.92
N LEU A 49 -3.57 -0.94 1.72
CA LEU A 49 -4.63 -0.01 1.38
C LEU A 49 -5.81 -0.80 0.79
N VAL A 50 -7.03 -0.33 1.05
CA VAL A 50 -8.26 -0.88 0.49
C VAL A 50 -9.01 0.26 -0.17
N TYR A 51 -9.28 0.11 -1.46
CA TYR A 51 -10.08 1.07 -2.23
C TYR A 51 -11.56 0.68 -2.24
N ALA A 52 -12.41 1.68 -2.51
CA ALA A 52 -13.83 1.47 -2.72
C ALA A 52 -14.10 0.62 -3.98
N THR A 53 -13.36 0.85 -5.06
CA THR A 53 -13.50 0.11 -6.32
C THR A 53 -12.17 -0.46 -6.84
N PHE A 54 -12.27 -1.46 -7.72
CA PHE A 54 -11.10 -2.08 -8.35
C PHE A 54 -10.40 -1.15 -9.33
N ASP A 55 -11.15 -0.31 -10.02
CA ASP A 55 -10.64 0.62 -11.02
C ASP A 55 -9.67 1.63 -10.37
N GLU A 56 -10.09 2.22 -9.24
CA GLU A 56 -9.27 3.10 -8.42
C GLU A 56 -8.00 2.41 -7.89
N ALA A 57 -8.13 1.15 -7.46
CA ALA A 57 -6.98 0.36 -7.02
C ALA A 57 -5.97 0.14 -8.16
N LEU A 58 -6.47 -0.16 -9.36
CA LEU A 58 -5.66 -0.38 -10.56
C LEU A 58 -4.96 0.91 -11.00
N GLU A 59 -5.67 2.04 -11.04
CA GLU A 59 -5.08 3.33 -11.38
C GLU A 59 -3.98 3.71 -10.39
N ALA A 60 -4.26 3.62 -9.08
CA ALA A 60 -3.27 3.90 -8.05
C ALA A 60 -2.03 2.99 -8.18
N VAL A 61 -2.22 1.71 -8.47
CA VAL A 61 -1.11 0.76 -8.70
C VAL A 61 -0.33 1.14 -9.95
N SER A 62 -0.99 1.43 -11.06
CA SER A 62 -0.31 1.74 -12.33
C SER A 62 0.50 3.05 -12.23
N GLU A 63 -0.03 4.06 -11.53
CA GLU A 63 0.63 5.35 -11.39
C GLU A 63 1.74 5.32 -10.33
N MET A 64 1.52 4.63 -9.20
CA MET A 64 2.46 4.63 -8.07
C MET A 64 3.48 3.49 -8.11
N ASN A 65 3.26 2.42 -8.87
CA ASN A 65 4.23 1.33 -8.97
C ASN A 65 5.45 1.79 -9.79
N GLY A 66 6.61 1.87 -9.12
CA GLY A 66 7.84 2.39 -9.70
C GLY A 66 8.02 3.90 -9.54
N GLN A 67 7.10 4.60 -8.88
CA GLN A 67 7.29 5.99 -8.46
C GLN A 67 8.34 6.10 -7.36
N GLU A 68 9.08 7.20 -7.35
CA GLU A 68 10.06 7.49 -6.30
C GLU A 68 9.43 8.42 -5.25
N LEU A 69 9.26 7.93 -4.03
CA LEU A 69 8.77 8.70 -2.88
C LEU A 69 9.86 8.81 -1.82
N ASP A 70 10.17 10.04 -1.41
CA ASP A 70 11.21 10.31 -0.41
C ASP A 70 12.59 9.69 -0.78
N GLY A 71 12.91 9.64 -2.08
CA GLY A 71 14.15 9.07 -2.61
C GLY A 71 14.19 7.54 -2.64
N ARG A 72 13.02 6.88 -2.60
CA ARG A 72 12.89 5.42 -2.68
C ARG A 72 11.82 5.01 -3.68
N LEU A 73 12.15 4.00 -4.46
CA LEU A 73 11.20 3.39 -5.38
C LEU A 73 10.12 2.65 -4.59
N LEU A 74 8.88 3.07 -4.80
CA LEU A 74 7.70 2.39 -4.29
C LEU A 74 7.34 1.25 -5.22
N ARG A 75 6.98 0.13 -4.61
CA ARG A 75 6.42 -1.03 -5.30
C ARG A 75 4.98 -1.17 -4.86
N VAL A 76 4.06 -0.99 -5.80
CA VAL A 76 2.63 -1.04 -5.55
C VAL A 76 2.06 -2.19 -6.35
N SER A 77 1.23 -3.02 -5.73
CA SER A 77 0.61 -4.15 -6.41
C SER A 77 -0.74 -4.47 -5.80
N ILE A 78 -1.69 -4.85 -6.66
CA ILE A 78 -2.96 -5.40 -6.22
C ILE A 78 -2.68 -6.77 -5.60
N VAL A 79 -3.22 -6.99 -4.40
CA VAL A 79 -3.11 -8.25 -3.67
C VAL A 79 -4.50 -8.80 -3.40
N ASP A 80 -4.57 -10.11 -3.16
CA ASP A 80 -5.81 -10.73 -2.70
C ASP A 80 -6.14 -10.24 -1.28
N PRO A 81 -7.43 -10.05 -0.93
CA PRO A 81 -7.79 -9.75 0.46
C PRO A 81 -7.14 -10.78 1.39
N PRO A 82 -6.46 -10.35 2.47
CA PRO A 82 -5.97 -11.29 3.45
C PRO A 82 -7.16 -12.08 3.97
N ALA A 83 -7.06 -13.41 3.95
CA ALA A 83 -8.07 -14.27 4.56
C ALA A 83 -8.34 -13.74 5.98
N GLU A 84 -9.61 -13.46 6.26
CA GLU A 84 -10.15 -12.79 7.44
C GLU A 84 -9.33 -13.13 8.72
N GLY A 85 -8.42 -12.22 9.13
CA GLY A 85 -7.67 -12.36 10.39
C GLY A 85 -6.14 -12.28 10.32
N GLU A 86 -5.49 -12.32 9.16
CA GLU A 86 -4.02 -12.26 9.08
C GLU A 86 -3.51 -10.87 8.65
N PRO A 87 -2.53 -10.27 9.36
CA PRO A 87 -1.87 -9.06 8.88
C PRO A 87 -1.19 -9.40 7.54
N ALA A 88 -1.47 -8.61 6.51
CA ALA A 88 -1.13 -8.82 5.10
C ALA A 88 0.38 -8.80 4.75
N VAL A 89 1.24 -9.33 5.63
CA VAL A 89 2.70 -9.21 5.53
C VAL A 89 3.46 -10.51 5.77
N ALA A 90 2.78 -11.65 5.72
CA ALA A 90 3.43 -12.96 5.63
C ALA A 90 3.44 -13.46 4.17
N ALA A 91 4.25 -12.84 3.31
CA ALA A 91 4.61 -13.43 2.02
C ALA A 91 6.13 -13.63 1.97
N LYS A 92 6.54 -14.74 2.61
CA LYS A 92 7.76 -15.56 2.49
C LYS A 92 9.07 -14.91 2.03
#